data_AF-A0A165WTY5-F1
#
_entry.id   AF-A0A165WTY5-F1
#
_cell.length_a   1.000
_cell.length_b   1.000
_cell.length_c   1.000
_cell.angle_alpha   90.00
_cell.angle_beta   90.00
_cell.angle_gamma   90.00
#
_symmetry.space_group_name_H-M   'P 1'
#
loop_
_entity.id
_entity.type
_entity.pdbx_description
1 polymer ?
#
loop_
_entity_poly.entity_id
_entity_poly.type
_entity_poly.pdbx_seq_one_letter_code
_entity_poly.pdbx_strand_id
1 'polypeptide(L)'
;MLPHPIPPLLQHLTPKQLETYYWQARNHDGCFGTVALLQHFLDLFPMSIRLRVRVVEKNKPHEYQILALQRKIIEFHLMDQKSLTLAAVLPDNKTYVSGSDSPIIHAVIGFPASNGGSMAVLDLASLQFGDVGRGFKGRGIFVLETVEDYLSRLNQYATSNTFERAKWSDRMTDAPESDWLREVARRVKGRWDKRETVHWCGHCGAPPPHDRGLMMCKTCKRAYYCDAAHQLAAWPFHKHFCDAGTTSSESTAT
;
A
#
# COMPACT_ATOMS: atom_id res chain seq x y z
N MET A 1 14.20 4.57 3.04
CA MET A 1 15.53 4.38 2.45
C MET A 1 16.30 3.47 3.37
N LEU A 2 16.92 2.42 2.83
CA LEU A 2 17.84 1.59 3.59
C LEU A 2 19.12 2.38 3.86
N PRO A 3 19.80 2.18 5.00
CA PRO A 3 21.07 2.86 5.29
C PRO A 3 22.06 2.64 4.15
N HIS A 4 22.80 3.70 3.80
CA HIS A 4 23.89 3.66 2.84
C HIS A 4 25.15 4.25 3.48
N PRO A 5 26.29 3.50 3.47
CA PRO A 5 26.42 2.13 2.98
C PRO A 5 25.66 1.11 3.83
N ILE A 6 25.29 -0.02 3.22
CA ILE A 6 24.68 -1.15 3.96
C ILE A 6 25.75 -1.71 4.90
N PRO A 7 25.45 -1.87 6.21
CA PRO A 7 26.40 -2.44 7.18
C PRO A 7 26.95 -3.81 6.73
N PRO A 8 28.22 -4.14 6.97
CA PRO A 8 28.84 -5.40 6.52
C PRO A 8 28.03 -6.65 6.89
N LEU A 9 27.46 -6.68 8.09
CA LEU A 9 26.63 -7.78 8.58
C LEU A 9 25.34 -8.00 7.77
N LEU A 10 24.89 -7.00 7.01
CA LEU A 10 23.66 -7.04 6.22
C LEU A 10 23.92 -7.18 4.71
N GLN A 11 25.17 -7.20 4.27
CA GLN A 11 25.52 -7.26 2.83
C GLN A 11 25.15 -8.59 2.17
N HIS A 12 24.93 -9.66 2.95
CA HIS A 12 24.45 -10.95 2.45
C HIS A 12 22.96 -10.93 2.08
N LEU A 13 22.21 -9.90 2.47
CA LEU A 13 20.78 -9.77 2.20
C LEU A 13 20.54 -9.09 0.85
N THR A 14 19.56 -9.61 0.11
CA THR A 14 19.08 -8.97 -1.12
C THR A 14 18.35 -7.65 -0.79
N PRO A 15 18.27 -6.70 -1.74
CA PRO A 15 17.49 -5.46 -1.56
C PRO A 15 16.03 -5.73 -1.15
N LYS A 16 15.42 -6.78 -1.70
CA LYS A 16 14.06 -7.21 -1.35
C LYS A 16 13.97 -7.61 0.13
N GLN A 17 14.90 -8.43 0.62
CA GLN A 17 14.90 -8.86 2.03
C GLN A 17 15.09 -7.69 2.98
N LEU A 18 16.03 -6.79 2.68
CA LEU A 18 16.26 -5.59 3.47
C LEU A 18 15.00 -4.70 3.54
N GLU A 19 14.33 -4.50 2.40
CA GLU A 19 13.07 -3.76 2.35
C GLU A 19 11.96 -4.49 3.14
N THR A 20 11.87 -5.82 3.04
CA THR A 20 10.89 -6.61 3.81
C THR A 20 11.10 -6.39 5.30
N TYR A 21 12.33 -6.56 5.82
CA TYR A 21 12.62 -6.40 7.24
C TYR A 21 12.38 -4.97 7.72
N TYR A 22 12.73 -3.97 6.90
CA TYR A 22 12.48 -2.57 7.23
C TYR A 22 10.98 -2.28 7.46
N TRP A 23 10.11 -2.80 6.59
CA TRP A 23 8.67 -2.57 6.68
C TRP A 23 7.98 -3.49 7.66
N GLN A 24 8.41 -4.75 7.79
CA GLN A 24 7.82 -5.71 8.70
C GLN A 24 7.84 -5.18 10.15
N ALA A 25 8.97 -4.60 10.58
CA ALA A 25 9.09 -3.99 11.90
C ALA A 25 8.23 -2.72 12.09
N ARG A 26 7.83 -2.04 11.00
CA ARG A 26 7.08 -0.77 11.02
C ARG A 26 5.58 -0.94 10.80
N ASN A 27 5.18 -2.07 10.26
CA ASN A 27 3.78 -2.40 9.98
C ASN A 27 3.11 -3.19 11.11
N HIS A 28 3.84 -3.50 12.20
CA HIS A 28 3.27 -4.16 13.38
C HIS A 28 2.05 -3.39 13.87
N ASP A 29 0.93 -4.11 14.00
CA ASP A 29 -0.38 -3.59 14.43
C ASP A 29 -0.82 -2.31 13.68
N GLY A 30 -0.27 -2.10 12.48
CA GLY A 30 -0.40 -0.86 11.72
C GLY A 30 -1.66 -0.80 10.87
N CYS A 31 -2.51 -1.83 10.89
CA CYS A 31 -3.67 -1.92 10.00
C CYS A 31 -4.66 -0.77 10.24
N PHE A 32 -4.99 -0.47 11.50
CA PHE A 32 -5.86 0.65 11.84
C PHE A 32 -5.20 1.99 11.58
N GLY A 33 -3.92 2.17 11.94
CA GLY A 33 -3.19 3.41 11.68
C GLY A 33 -3.08 3.73 10.17
N THR A 34 -2.86 2.73 9.33
CA THR A 34 -2.79 2.92 7.86
C THR A 34 -4.17 3.21 7.24
N VAL A 35 -5.24 2.57 7.73
CA VAL A 35 -6.61 2.88 7.31
C VAL A 35 -7.00 4.30 7.71
N ALA A 36 -6.75 4.68 8.97
CA ALA A 36 -7.00 6.02 9.49
C ALA A 36 -6.19 7.08 8.73
N LEU A 37 -4.93 6.80 8.39
CA LEU A 37 -4.10 7.69 7.58
C LEU A 37 -4.71 7.93 6.19
N LEU A 38 -5.16 6.88 5.50
CA LEU A 38 -5.79 7.06 4.18
C LEU A 38 -7.11 7.83 4.31
N GLN A 39 -7.90 7.57 5.36
CA GLN A 39 -9.12 8.33 5.65
C GLN A 39 -8.82 9.81 5.83
N HIS A 40 -7.87 10.18 6.71
CA HIS A 40 -7.48 11.57 6.92
C HIS A 40 -6.92 12.23 5.66
N PHE A 41 -6.19 11.48 4.83
CA PHE A 41 -5.72 11.99 3.55
C PHE A 41 -6.87 12.30 2.59
N LEU A 42 -7.87 11.43 2.50
CA LEU A 42 -9.05 11.63 1.64
C LEU A 42 -9.96 12.77 2.15
N ASP A 43 -10.01 13.00 3.47
CA ASP A 43 -10.72 14.14 4.06
C ASP A 43 -10.15 15.50 3.62
N LEU A 44 -8.93 15.55 3.07
CA LEU A 44 -8.31 16.77 2.53
C LEU A 44 -8.74 17.08 1.09
N PHE A 45 -9.62 16.27 0.50
CA PHE A 45 -10.19 16.46 -0.83
C PHE A 45 -11.68 16.77 -0.74
N PRO A 46 -12.28 17.39 -1.78
CA PRO A 46 -13.73 17.54 -1.86
C PRO A 46 -14.43 16.18 -1.80
N MET A 47 -15.63 16.13 -1.22
CA MET A 47 -16.44 14.90 -1.13
C MET A 47 -16.71 14.24 -2.50
N SER A 48 -16.69 15.03 -3.57
CA SER A 48 -16.88 14.56 -4.95
C SER A 48 -15.63 13.91 -5.57
N ILE A 49 -14.50 13.84 -4.86
CA ILE A 49 -13.26 13.30 -5.41
C ILE A 49 -13.45 11.83 -5.84
N ARG A 50 -12.99 11.53 -7.04
CA ARG A 50 -13.02 10.17 -7.59
C ARG A 50 -11.66 9.51 -7.44
N LEU A 51 -11.67 8.24 -7.03
CA LEU A 51 -10.51 7.38 -7.01
C LEU A 51 -10.51 6.53 -8.25
N ARG A 52 -9.37 6.48 -8.94
CA ARG A 52 -9.11 5.51 -10.01
C ARG A 52 -8.49 4.27 -9.40
N VAL A 53 -9.24 3.17 -9.40
CA VAL A 53 -8.80 1.88 -8.88
C VAL A 53 -8.27 1.04 -10.04
N ARG A 54 -7.08 0.46 -9.86
CA ARG A 54 -6.39 -0.36 -10.85
C ARG A 54 -6.00 -1.68 -10.20
N VAL A 55 -6.55 -2.78 -10.70
CA VAL A 55 -6.22 -4.14 -10.27
C VAL A 55 -5.88 -4.98 -11.49
N VAL A 56 -5.20 -6.10 -11.28
CA VAL A 56 -4.87 -7.05 -12.34
C VAL A 56 -5.32 -8.42 -11.89
N GLU A 57 -6.38 -8.94 -12.50
CA GLU A 57 -6.92 -10.28 -12.22
C GLU A 57 -6.45 -11.22 -13.34
N LYS A 58 -5.82 -12.34 -13.01
CA LYS A 58 -5.37 -13.35 -14.01
C LYS A 58 -4.56 -12.73 -15.18
N ASN A 59 -3.68 -11.78 -14.87
CA ASN A 59 -2.88 -10.97 -15.81
C ASN A 59 -3.69 -10.03 -16.75
N LYS A 60 -4.99 -9.84 -16.51
CA LYS A 60 -5.82 -8.86 -17.23
C LYS A 60 -5.97 -7.59 -16.39
N PRO A 61 -5.64 -6.41 -16.93
CA PRO A 61 -5.88 -5.16 -16.22
C PRO A 61 -7.36 -4.84 -16.13
N HIS A 62 -7.79 -4.42 -14.94
CA HIS A 62 -9.10 -3.82 -14.71
C HIS A 62 -8.90 -2.43 -14.12
N GLU A 63 -9.64 -1.46 -14.66
CA GLU A 63 -9.63 -0.08 -14.20
C GLU A 63 -11.08 0.40 -14.06
N TYR A 64 -11.38 1.06 -12.95
CA TYR A 64 -12.67 1.71 -12.73
C TYR A 64 -12.52 2.90 -11.79
N GLN A 65 -13.58 3.71 -11.73
CA GLN A 65 -13.64 4.87 -10.85
C GLN A 65 -14.77 4.73 -9.84
N ILE A 66 -14.50 5.18 -8.62
CA ILE A 66 -15.48 5.30 -7.54
C ILE A 66 -15.39 6.67 -6.90
N LEU A 67 -16.43 7.11 -6.20
CA LEU A 67 -16.29 8.22 -5.26
C LEU A 67 -15.47 7.74 -4.05
N ALA A 68 -14.57 8.58 -3.52
CA ALA A 68 -13.78 8.21 -2.34
C ALA A 68 -14.67 7.82 -1.15
N LEU A 69 -15.83 8.48 -0.99
CA LEU A 69 -16.84 8.16 0.03
C LEU A 69 -17.48 6.77 -0.10
N GLN A 70 -17.39 6.12 -1.27
CA GLN A 70 -17.94 4.77 -1.47
C GLN A 70 -17.00 3.65 -0.98
N ARG A 71 -15.75 3.98 -0.62
CA ARG A 71 -14.83 2.99 -0.02
C ARG A 71 -15.41 2.48 1.30
N LYS A 72 -15.10 1.24 1.65
CA LYS A 72 -15.51 0.63 2.92
C LYS A 72 -14.28 0.24 3.73
N ILE A 73 -14.35 0.42 5.03
CA ILE A 73 -13.39 -0.13 5.98
C ILE A 73 -13.92 -1.50 6.37
N ILE A 74 -13.09 -2.53 6.22
CA ILE A 74 -13.46 -3.92 6.45
C ILE A 74 -12.59 -4.45 7.59
N GLU A 75 -13.23 -4.76 8.71
CA GLU A 75 -12.59 -5.27 9.93
C GLU A 75 -12.96 -6.75 10.11
N PHE A 76 -11.97 -7.61 10.25
CA PHE A 76 -12.16 -9.05 10.41
C PHE A 76 -11.05 -9.67 11.26
N HIS A 77 -11.23 -10.91 11.68
CA HIS A 77 -10.24 -11.63 12.47
C HIS A 77 -9.39 -12.56 11.60
N LEU A 78 -8.09 -12.60 11.89
CA LEU A 78 -7.15 -13.61 11.43
C LEU A 78 -6.92 -14.60 12.58
N MET A 79 -7.04 -15.90 12.28
CA MET A 79 -6.86 -16.98 13.24
C MET A 79 -5.51 -17.66 13.01
N ASP A 80 -4.79 -17.92 14.09
CA ASP A 80 -3.56 -18.72 14.15
C ASP A 80 -2.58 -18.36 13.03
N GLN A 81 -1.89 -17.24 13.21
CA GLN A 81 -0.93 -16.71 12.25
C GLN A 81 0.23 -17.69 12.10
N LYS A 82 0.69 -17.85 10.85
CA LYS A 82 1.77 -18.80 10.50
C LYS A 82 3.16 -18.25 10.76
N SER A 83 3.27 -16.98 11.17
CA SER A 83 4.53 -16.33 11.48
C SER A 83 4.43 -15.55 12.78
N LEU A 84 5.51 -15.63 13.56
CA LEU A 84 5.74 -14.84 14.76
C LEU A 84 6.89 -13.87 14.46
N THR A 85 6.66 -12.57 14.68
CA THR A 85 7.70 -11.54 14.51
C THR A 85 7.92 -10.82 15.82
N LEU A 86 9.19 -10.58 16.17
CA LEU A 86 9.59 -9.76 17.30
C LEU A 86 10.40 -8.57 16.78
N ALA A 87 9.93 -7.35 17.05
CA ALA A 87 10.65 -6.12 16.73
C ALA A 87 11.06 -5.41 18.02
N ALA A 88 12.37 -5.25 18.22
CA ALA A 88 12.93 -4.50 19.33
C ALA A 88 13.32 -3.08 18.88
N VAL A 89 12.81 -2.07 19.56
CA VAL A 89 13.15 -0.66 19.33
C VAL A 89 14.17 -0.23 20.37
N LEU A 90 15.35 0.13 19.87
CA LEU A 90 16.47 0.63 20.65
C LEU A 90 16.70 2.12 20.37
N PRO A 91 17.12 2.92 21.37
CA PRO A 91 17.43 2.53 22.75
C PRO A 91 16.20 2.46 23.68
N ASP A 92 15.00 2.69 23.17
CA ASP A 92 13.76 2.80 23.98
C ASP A 92 13.36 1.52 24.72
N ASN A 93 14.05 0.39 24.49
CA ASN A 93 13.78 -0.93 25.07
C ASN A 93 12.31 -1.37 24.94
N LYS A 94 11.66 -1.00 23.82
CA LYS A 94 10.30 -1.45 23.51
C LYS A 94 10.35 -2.69 22.63
N THR A 95 9.51 -3.67 22.93
CA THR A 95 9.37 -4.88 22.13
C THR A 95 7.95 -4.99 21.62
N TYR A 96 7.82 -5.22 20.33
CA TYR A 96 6.55 -5.49 19.66
C TYR A 96 6.54 -6.94 19.18
N VAL A 97 5.46 -7.66 19.45
CA VAL A 97 5.26 -9.05 19.03
C VAL A 97 4.06 -9.09 18.09
N SER A 98 4.26 -9.62 16.88
CA SER A 98 3.21 -9.87 15.89
C SER A 98 2.98 -11.37 15.76
N GLY A 99 1.72 -11.82 15.78
CA GLY A 99 1.35 -13.21 15.53
C GLY A 99 1.45 -14.15 16.72
N SER A 100 1.60 -13.62 17.96
CA SER A 100 1.45 -14.40 19.19
C SER A 100 -0.02 -14.60 19.58
N ASP A 101 -0.87 -13.64 19.21
CA ASP A 101 -2.26 -13.58 19.65
C ASP A 101 -3.17 -14.23 18.60
N SER A 102 -4.16 -15.00 19.03
CA SER A 102 -5.16 -15.59 18.13
C SER A 102 -6.52 -15.56 18.83
N PRO A 103 -7.53 -14.85 18.28
CA PRO A 103 -7.50 -14.07 17.03
C PRO A 103 -6.79 -12.71 17.15
N ILE A 104 -6.28 -12.18 16.03
CA ILE A 104 -6.04 -10.73 15.88
C ILE A 104 -7.12 -10.11 15.02
N ILE A 105 -7.48 -8.87 15.33
CA ILE A 105 -8.28 -8.04 14.43
C ILE A 105 -7.37 -7.42 13.35
N HIS A 106 -7.85 -7.39 12.11
CA HIS A 106 -7.16 -6.80 10.97
C HIS A 106 -8.13 -5.92 10.19
N ALA A 107 -7.63 -4.77 9.72
CA ALA A 107 -8.42 -3.78 9.00
C ALA A 107 -7.85 -3.51 7.60
N VAL A 108 -8.73 -3.45 6.61
CA VAL A 108 -8.40 -3.15 5.21
C VAL A 108 -9.42 -2.19 4.59
N ILE A 109 -9.13 -1.73 3.37
CA ILE A 109 -10.01 -0.83 2.63
C ILE A 109 -10.54 -1.54 1.39
N GLY A 110 -11.86 -1.67 1.31
CA GLY A 110 -12.57 -2.16 0.14
C GLY A 110 -12.97 -1.02 -0.81
N PHE A 111 -12.83 -1.28 -2.11
CA PHE A 111 -13.27 -0.41 -3.19
C PHE A 111 -14.30 -1.15 -4.04
N PRO A 112 -15.62 -0.91 -3.85
CA PRO A 112 -16.66 -1.60 -4.61
C PRO A 112 -16.56 -1.27 -6.10
N ALA A 113 -16.65 -2.26 -6.99
CA ALA A 113 -16.68 -2.00 -8.43
C ALA A 113 -18.08 -1.59 -8.89
N SER A 114 -18.17 -0.64 -9.82
CA SER A 114 -19.44 0.04 -10.16
C SER A 114 -20.40 -0.78 -11.03
N ASN A 115 -20.06 -1.99 -11.49
CA ASN A 115 -20.81 -2.75 -12.49
C ASN A 115 -20.81 -4.29 -12.25
N GLY A 116 -20.93 -4.74 -11.00
CA GLY A 116 -20.92 -6.17 -10.67
C GLY A 116 -19.55 -6.85 -10.81
N GLY A 117 -18.48 -6.07 -11.04
CA GLY A 117 -17.10 -6.54 -10.92
C GLY A 117 -16.73 -6.83 -9.47
N SER A 118 -15.66 -7.60 -9.28
CA SER A 118 -15.13 -7.87 -7.95
C SER A 118 -14.62 -6.60 -7.27
N MET A 119 -14.91 -6.47 -5.97
CA MET A 119 -14.36 -5.42 -5.12
C MET A 119 -12.83 -5.55 -5.04
N ALA A 120 -12.12 -4.42 -5.13
CA ALA A 120 -10.69 -4.41 -4.83
C ALA A 120 -10.44 -4.22 -3.33
N VAL A 121 -9.49 -4.94 -2.76
CA VAL A 121 -9.06 -4.82 -1.37
C VAL A 121 -7.65 -4.24 -1.32
N LEU A 122 -7.49 -3.13 -0.58
CA LEU A 122 -6.22 -2.51 -0.26
C LEU A 122 -5.83 -2.83 1.18
N ASP A 123 -4.68 -3.46 1.33
CA ASP A 123 -4.06 -3.77 2.62
C ASP A 123 -2.65 -3.18 2.64
N LEU A 124 -2.51 -2.14 3.44
CA LEU A 124 -1.28 -1.36 3.61
C LEU A 124 -0.39 -1.91 4.74
N ALA A 125 -0.90 -2.84 5.55
CA ALA A 125 -0.22 -3.39 6.71
C ALA A 125 0.30 -4.81 6.49
N SER A 126 -0.10 -5.48 5.41
CA SER A 126 0.24 -6.89 5.12
C SER A 126 1.72 -7.26 5.25
N LEU A 127 2.66 -6.34 4.99
CA LEU A 127 4.10 -6.60 5.18
C LEU A 127 4.50 -6.94 6.62
N GLN A 128 3.64 -6.72 7.62
CA GLN A 128 3.86 -7.21 8.98
C GLN A 128 4.05 -8.75 9.03
N PHE A 129 3.51 -9.47 8.04
CA PHE A 129 3.63 -10.91 7.90
C PHE A 129 4.88 -11.34 7.09
N GLY A 130 5.78 -10.40 6.78
CA GLY A 130 7.02 -10.66 6.05
C GLY A 130 6.80 -10.81 4.54
N ASP A 131 7.54 -11.73 3.90
CA ASP A 131 7.54 -11.85 2.43
C ASP A 131 6.19 -12.27 1.86
N VAL A 132 5.45 -13.14 2.58
CA VAL A 132 4.07 -13.56 2.24
C VAL A 132 3.07 -12.40 2.32
N GLY A 133 3.45 -11.32 3.01
CA GLY A 133 2.70 -10.08 3.09
C GLY A 133 2.84 -9.18 1.86
N ARG A 134 3.80 -9.43 0.97
CA ARG A 134 4.02 -8.61 -0.23
C ARG A 134 2.91 -8.81 -1.24
N GLY A 135 2.35 -7.72 -1.75
CA GLY A 135 1.35 -7.77 -2.81
C GLY A 135 1.95 -8.12 -4.18
N PHE A 136 1.07 -8.43 -5.12
CA PHE A 136 1.39 -8.59 -6.54
C PHE A 136 2.61 -9.47 -6.83
N LYS A 137 2.43 -10.79 -6.69
CA LYS A 137 3.50 -11.80 -6.92
C LYS A 137 4.75 -11.56 -6.06
N GLY A 138 4.54 -11.06 -4.84
CA GLY A 138 5.60 -10.87 -3.86
C GLY A 138 6.56 -9.72 -4.16
N ARG A 139 6.15 -8.71 -4.94
CA ARG A 139 7.00 -7.53 -5.25
C ARG A 139 6.46 -6.21 -4.73
N GLY A 140 5.15 -6.10 -4.53
CA GLY A 140 4.53 -4.91 -3.96
C GLY A 140 4.88 -4.73 -2.48
N ILE A 141 4.96 -3.47 -2.05
CA ILE A 141 5.10 -3.11 -0.62
C ILE A 141 3.76 -2.94 0.10
N PHE A 142 2.66 -3.11 -0.64
CA PHE A 142 1.30 -3.20 -0.14
C PHE A 142 0.53 -4.14 -1.07
N VAL A 143 -0.69 -4.49 -0.67
CA VAL A 143 -1.58 -5.35 -1.45
C VAL A 143 -2.73 -4.52 -2.01
N LEU A 144 -2.99 -4.65 -3.30
CA LEU A 144 -4.17 -4.11 -3.98
C LEU A 144 -4.63 -5.15 -5.00
N GLU A 145 -5.60 -5.97 -4.61
CA GLU A 145 -6.02 -7.19 -5.32
C GLU A 145 -7.55 -7.27 -5.36
N THR A 146 -8.12 -8.15 -6.19
CA THR A 146 -9.56 -8.47 -6.09
C THR A 146 -9.85 -9.17 -4.77
N VAL A 147 -11.10 -9.16 -4.30
CA VAL A 147 -11.45 -9.83 -3.03
C VAL A 147 -11.14 -11.33 -3.07
N GLU A 148 -11.32 -11.99 -4.22
CA GLU A 148 -11.01 -13.41 -4.39
C GLU A 148 -9.50 -13.69 -4.26
N ASP A 149 -8.66 -12.90 -4.94
CA ASP A 149 -7.20 -13.03 -4.87
C ASP A 149 -6.71 -12.69 -3.44
N TYR A 150 -7.30 -11.68 -2.81
CA TYR A 150 -6.99 -11.29 -1.44
C TYR A 150 -7.31 -12.40 -0.43
N LEU A 151 -8.49 -13.02 -0.52
CA LEU A 151 -8.91 -14.14 0.34
C LEU A 151 -7.99 -15.36 0.18
N SER A 152 -7.61 -15.68 -1.06
CA SER A 152 -6.64 -16.74 -1.34
C SER A 152 -5.29 -16.46 -0.66
N ARG A 153 -4.87 -15.20 -0.65
CA ARG A 153 -3.62 -14.75 -0.01
C ARG A 153 -3.66 -14.82 1.51
N LEU A 154 -4.81 -14.57 2.17
CA LEU A 154 -4.93 -14.67 3.64
C LEU A 154 -4.45 -16.03 4.16
N ASN A 155 -4.72 -17.11 3.40
CA ASN A 155 -4.32 -18.48 3.75
C ASN A 155 -2.79 -18.68 3.78
N GLN A 156 -1.99 -17.75 3.26
CA GLN A 156 -0.52 -17.84 3.29
C GLN A 156 0.06 -17.47 4.65
N TYR A 157 -0.63 -16.67 5.47
CA TYR A 157 -0.12 -16.18 6.75
C TYR A 157 -1.10 -16.35 7.92
N ALA A 158 -2.32 -16.82 7.68
CA ALA A 158 -3.25 -17.26 8.72
C ALA A 158 -3.80 -18.65 8.39
N THR A 159 -4.22 -19.39 9.42
CA THR A 159 -4.85 -20.71 9.26
C THR A 159 -6.31 -20.58 8.81
N SER A 160 -7.00 -19.56 9.30
CA SER A 160 -8.34 -19.17 8.83
C SER A 160 -8.60 -17.69 9.09
N ASN A 161 -9.74 -17.18 8.63
CA ASN A 161 -10.15 -15.79 8.82
C ASN A 161 -11.68 -15.66 8.89
N THR A 162 -12.17 -14.53 9.37
CA THR A 162 -13.61 -14.24 9.46
C THR A 162 -14.09 -13.21 8.44
N PHE A 163 -13.43 -13.09 7.28
CA PHE A 163 -13.72 -12.02 6.30
C PHE A 163 -15.18 -12.03 5.82
N GLU A 164 -15.79 -13.19 5.63
CA GLU A 164 -17.20 -13.32 5.23
C GLU A 164 -18.18 -12.71 6.25
N ARG A 165 -17.77 -12.65 7.53
CA ARG A 165 -18.53 -12.06 8.65
C ARG A 165 -17.88 -10.75 9.11
N ALA A 166 -17.09 -10.11 8.25
CA ALA A 166 -16.41 -8.87 8.58
C ALA A 166 -17.41 -7.78 8.98
N LYS A 167 -16.95 -6.87 9.82
CA LYS A 167 -17.64 -5.61 10.09
C LYS A 167 -17.27 -4.61 8.98
N TRP A 168 -18.29 -3.93 8.46
CA TRP A 168 -18.15 -2.93 7.41
C TRP A 168 -18.49 -1.56 7.97
N SER A 169 -17.57 -0.62 7.82
CA SER A 169 -17.71 0.74 8.34
C SER A 169 -17.41 1.74 7.23
N ASP A 170 -18.11 2.88 7.21
CA ASP A 170 -17.79 3.99 6.30
C ASP A 170 -16.60 4.83 6.79
N ARG A 171 -16.38 4.79 8.11
CA ARG A 171 -15.42 5.65 8.79
C ARG A 171 -14.93 5.02 10.08
N MET A 172 -13.66 5.22 10.39
CA MET A 172 -13.10 4.99 11.73
C MET A 172 -13.31 6.21 12.62
N THR A 173 -13.59 5.96 13.89
CA THR A 173 -13.58 6.98 14.95
C THR A 173 -12.15 7.49 15.17
N ASP A 174 -12.01 8.73 15.62
CA ASP A 174 -10.70 9.27 15.98
C ASP A 174 -10.09 8.49 17.16
N ALA A 175 -8.77 8.38 17.14
CA ALA A 175 -7.94 7.72 18.16
C ALA A 175 -6.88 8.72 18.69
N PRO A 176 -6.20 8.45 19.82
CA PRO A 176 -5.19 9.36 20.36
C PRO A 176 -4.07 9.76 19.38
N GLU A 177 -3.74 8.88 18.44
CA GLU A 177 -2.72 9.11 17.40
C GLU A 177 -3.24 9.91 16.17
N SER A 178 -4.54 10.19 16.10
CA SER A 178 -5.17 10.84 14.95
C SER A 178 -4.57 12.20 14.63
N ASP A 179 -4.12 12.98 15.62
CA ASP A 179 -3.49 14.28 15.36
C ASP A 179 -2.17 14.14 14.59
N TRP A 180 -1.34 13.18 14.98
CA TRP A 180 -0.11 12.87 14.27
C TRP A 180 -0.40 12.34 12.86
N LEU A 181 -1.39 11.45 12.71
CA LEU A 181 -1.80 10.92 11.40
C LEU A 181 -2.36 12.02 10.49
N ARG A 182 -3.11 12.99 11.02
CA ARG A 182 -3.57 14.17 10.26
C ARG A 182 -2.40 15.02 9.79
N GLU A 183 -1.35 15.18 10.60
CA GLU A 183 -0.13 15.87 10.17
C GLU A 183 0.64 15.09 9.09
N VAL A 184 0.72 13.76 9.20
CA VAL A 184 1.25 12.91 8.11
C VAL A 184 0.42 13.12 6.83
N ALA A 185 -0.92 13.09 6.92
CA ALA A 185 -1.82 13.29 5.79
C ALA A 185 -1.63 14.66 5.12
N ARG A 186 -1.51 15.75 5.89
CA ARG A 186 -1.21 17.09 5.37
C ARG A 186 0.10 17.13 4.60
N ARG A 187 1.17 16.51 5.14
CA ARG A 187 2.47 16.43 4.45
C ARG A 187 2.38 15.65 3.14
N VAL A 188 1.64 14.54 3.11
CA VAL A 188 1.41 13.77 1.89
C VAL A 188 0.58 14.57 0.88
N LYS A 189 -0.45 15.30 1.33
CA LYS A 189 -1.27 16.19 0.48
C LYS A 189 -0.43 17.31 -0.13
N GLY A 190 0.46 17.93 0.65
CA GLY A 190 1.39 18.93 0.13
C GLY A 190 2.32 18.39 -0.99
N ARG A 191 2.71 17.11 -0.93
CA ARG A 191 3.44 16.45 -2.03
C ARG A 191 2.54 16.15 -3.22
N TRP A 192 1.33 15.64 -2.95
CA TRP A 192 0.34 15.34 -3.98
C TRP A 192 -0.06 16.57 -4.80
N ASP A 193 -0.21 17.72 -4.16
CA ASP A 193 -0.56 18.98 -4.83
C ASP A 193 0.58 19.50 -5.70
N LYS A 194 1.82 19.13 -5.38
CA LYS A 194 3.03 19.46 -6.15
C LYS A 194 3.43 18.36 -7.15
N ARG A 195 2.61 17.33 -7.37
CA ARG A 195 2.98 16.14 -8.15
C ARG A 195 3.45 16.42 -9.59
N GLU A 196 2.99 17.52 -10.18
CA GLU A 196 3.38 17.94 -11.53
C GLU A 196 4.86 18.37 -11.59
N THR A 197 5.43 18.84 -10.48
CA THR A 197 6.80 19.36 -10.39
C THR A 197 7.71 18.55 -9.46
N VAL A 198 7.14 17.88 -8.46
CA VAL A 198 7.84 17.04 -7.49
C VAL A 198 7.26 15.63 -7.55
N HIS A 199 7.91 14.78 -8.34
CA HIS A 199 7.51 13.39 -8.50
C HIS A 199 7.92 12.51 -7.29
N TRP A 200 7.43 11.29 -7.23
CA TRP A 200 7.83 10.28 -6.24
C TRP A 200 8.09 8.94 -6.91
N CYS A 201 8.82 8.07 -6.21
CA CYS A 201 9.04 6.72 -6.67
C CYS A 201 7.72 5.92 -6.67
N GLY A 202 7.34 5.36 -7.82
CA GLY A 202 6.15 4.52 -7.98
C GLY A 202 6.22 3.17 -7.28
N HIS A 203 7.37 2.78 -6.73
CA HIS A 203 7.55 1.57 -5.91
C HIS A 203 7.44 1.89 -4.42
N CYS A 204 8.28 2.79 -3.91
CA CYS A 204 8.39 3.03 -2.46
C CYS A 204 7.75 4.34 -1.97
N GLY A 205 7.21 5.18 -2.86
CA GLY A 205 6.61 6.47 -2.51
C GLY A 205 7.59 7.56 -2.04
N ALA A 206 8.90 7.29 -2.06
CA ALA A 206 9.91 8.26 -1.63
C ALA A 206 9.99 9.45 -2.62
N PRO A 207 10.21 10.68 -2.11
CA PRO A 207 10.53 11.83 -2.96
C PRO A 207 11.92 11.67 -3.60
N PRO A 208 12.31 12.55 -4.54
CA PRO A 208 13.66 12.55 -5.09
C PRO A 208 14.68 12.80 -3.97
N PRO A 209 15.83 12.11 -3.96
CA PRO A 209 16.95 12.46 -3.10
C PRO A 209 17.42 13.90 -3.31
N HIS A 210 18.11 14.48 -2.33
CA HIS A 210 18.61 15.87 -2.42
C HIS A 210 19.66 16.07 -3.52
N ASP A 211 20.41 15.03 -3.86
CA ASP A 211 21.57 15.03 -4.74
C ASP A 211 21.28 14.56 -6.17
N ARG A 212 20.11 13.97 -6.42
CA ARG A 212 19.74 13.44 -7.75
C ARG A 212 18.23 13.37 -7.98
N GLY A 213 17.84 13.47 -9.25
CA GLY A 213 16.47 13.24 -9.68
C GLY A 213 16.05 11.76 -9.65
N LEU A 214 14.76 11.51 -9.83
CA LEU A 214 14.22 10.16 -10.03
C LEU A 214 14.40 9.69 -11.48
N MET A 215 14.61 8.40 -11.67
CA MET A 215 14.62 7.76 -12.97
C MET A 215 13.21 7.66 -13.54
N MET A 216 12.98 8.28 -14.70
CA MET A 216 11.69 8.25 -15.40
C MET A 216 11.54 6.98 -16.25
N CYS A 217 10.33 6.40 -16.28
CA CYS A 217 9.98 5.32 -17.20
C CYS A 217 10.09 5.79 -18.65
N LYS A 218 10.94 5.13 -19.45
CA LYS A 218 11.21 5.51 -20.84
C LYS A 218 9.99 5.36 -21.76
N THR A 219 9.06 4.46 -21.42
CA THR A 219 7.87 4.18 -22.23
C THR A 219 6.75 5.20 -21.98
N CYS A 220 6.22 5.26 -20.75
CA CYS A 220 5.07 6.13 -20.47
C CYS A 220 5.45 7.58 -20.13
N LYS A 221 6.71 7.83 -19.71
CA LYS A 221 7.21 9.15 -19.26
C LYS A 221 6.39 9.80 -18.14
N ARG A 222 5.60 9.01 -17.40
CA ARG A 222 4.72 9.48 -16.31
C ARG A 222 5.01 8.82 -14.96
N ALA A 223 5.73 7.69 -14.96
CA ALA A 223 6.14 6.99 -13.75
C ALA A 223 7.62 7.25 -13.47
N TYR A 224 7.96 7.44 -12.20
CA TYR A 224 9.30 7.75 -11.74
C TYR A 224 9.74 6.74 -10.68
N TYR A 225 11.03 6.45 -10.59
CA TYR A 225 11.60 5.45 -9.69
C TYR A 225 12.91 5.94 -9.09
N CYS A 226 13.25 5.47 -7.89
CA CYS A 226 14.55 5.80 -7.28
C CYS A 226 15.72 5.31 -8.14
N ASP A 227 15.58 4.12 -8.73
CA ASP A 227 16.59 3.43 -9.54
C ASP A 227 15.97 2.30 -10.38
N ALA A 228 16.81 1.58 -11.12
CA ALA A 228 16.41 0.44 -11.94
C ALA A 228 15.82 -0.72 -11.13
N ALA A 229 16.25 -0.92 -9.87
CA ALA A 229 15.74 -1.99 -9.02
C ALA A 229 14.28 -1.71 -8.62
N HIS A 230 13.96 -0.47 -8.25
CA HIS A 230 12.60 -0.05 -7.96
C HIS A 230 11.70 -0.10 -9.20
N GLN A 231 12.20 0.26 -10.38
CA GLN A 231 11.45 0.07 -11.62
C GLN A 231 11.17 -1.42 -11.88
N LEU A 232 12.15 -2.30 -11.70
CA LEU A 232 12.00 -3.75 -11.89
C LEU A 232 11.04 -4.39 -10.86
N ALA A 233 11.04 -3.88 -9.63
CA ALA A 233 10.11 -4.32 -8.58
C ALA A 233 8.66 -3.94 -8.93
N ALA A 234 8.44 -2.71 -9.40
CA ALA A 234 7.12 -2.23 -9.82
C ALA A 234 6.66 -2.76 -11.19
N TRP A 235 7.59 -3.18 -12.05
CA TRP A 235 7.32 -3.56 -13.45
C TRP A 235 6.20 -4.58 -13.64
N PRO A 236 6.11 -5.67 -12.84
CA PRO A 236 5.06 -6.67 -13.03
C PRO A 236 3.66 -6.08 -12.99
N PHE A 237 3.41 -5.05 -12.17
CA PHE A 237 2.14 -4.33 -12.12
C PHE A 237 2.12 -3.20 -13.14
N HIS A 238 3.16 -2.36 -13.15
CA HIS A 238 3.23 -1.15 -13.97
C HIS A 238 3.02 -1.42 -15.46
N LYS A 239 3.57 -2.52 -16.00
CA LYS A 239 3.49 -2.88 -17.42
C LYS A 239 2.05 -2.98 -17.95
N HIS A 240 1.09 -3.30 -17.08
CA HIS A 240 -0.31 -3.45 -17.47
C HIS A 240 -1.02 -2.11 -17.70
N PHE A 241 -0.44 -1.01 -17.21
CA PHE A 241 -0.98 0.35 -17.32
C PHE A 241 0.08 1.33 -17.85
N CYS A 242 1.12 0.80 -18.49
CA CYS A 242 2.26 1.56 -19.00
C CYS A 242 2.06 1.81 -20.50
N ASP A 243 1.33 2.88 -20.80
CA ASP A 243 1.07 3.24 -22.19
C ASP A 243 1.98 4.40 -22.61
N ALA A 244 2.62 4.25 -23.78
CA ALA A 244 3.30 5.36 -24.45
C ALA A 244 2.21 6.32 -24.90
N GLY A 245 2.01 7.40 -24.15
CA GLY A 245 0.84 8.25 -24.29
C GLY A 245 0.52 8.59 -25.74
N THR A 246 -0.61 8.10 -26.25
CA THR A 246 -1.39 8.89 -27.20
C THR A 246 -1.81 10.11 -26.41
N THR A 247 -1.27 11.27 -26.77
CA THR A 247 -1.76 12.55 -26.29
C THR A 247 -3.26 12.57 -26.52
N SER A 248 -4.05 12.46 -25.45
CA SER A 248 -5.48 12.72 -25.49
C SER A 248 -5.63 14.19 -25.87
N SER A 249 -5.85 14.43 -27.17
CA SER A 249 -6.34 15.70 -27.68
C SER A 249 -7.60 16.04 -26.88
N GLU A 250 -7.52 17.13 -26.11
CA GLU A 250 -8.69 17.76 -25.53
C GLU A 250 -9.66 18.05 -26.66
N SER A 251 -10.74 17.28 -26.73
CA SER A 251 -11.93 17.67 -27.48
C SER A 251 -12.59 18.78 -26.68
N THR A 252 -12.23 20.01 -26.98
CA THR A 252 -13.10 21.16 -26.75
C THR A 252 -14.42 20.90 -27.47
N ALA A 253 -15.48 20.64 -26.72
CA ALA A 253 -16.85 20.74 -27.20
C ALA A 253 -17.55 21.78 -26.31
N THR A 254 -17.87 22.88 -26.97
CA THR A 254 -18.75 24.00 -26.59
C THR A 254 -20.05 23.57 -25.95
#